data_AF-A0A3D3CHJ9-F1
#
_entry.id   AF-A0A3D3CHJ9-F1
#
_cell.length_a   1.000
_cell.length_b   1.000
_cell.length_c   1.000
_cell.angle_alpha   90.00
_cell.angle_beta   90.00
_cell.angle_gamma   90.00
#
_symmetry.space_group_name_H-M   'P 1'
#
loop_
_entity.id
_entity.type
_entity.pdbx_description
1 polymer ?
#
loop_
_entity_poly.entity_id
_entity_poly.type
_entity_poly.pdbx_seq_one_letter_code
_entity_poly.pdbx_strand_id
1 'polypeptide(L)' 'MWTGRCPTCGEWGTLEREAPTTGGESPRSAGSVKSVSVTDVPAQERISSGFEELDRVLGGGWVPGG' A
#
# COMPACT_ATOMS: atom_id res chain seq x y z
N MET A 1 -12.54 17.31 -12.05
CA MET A 1 -13.13 17.12 -13.40
C MET A 1 -12.07 16.49 -14.28
N TRP A 2 -12.36 15.33 -14.88
CA TRP A 2 -11.43 14.59 -15.74
C TRP A 2 -11.23 15.33 -17.05
N THR A 3 -10.00 15.77 -17.33
CA THR A 3 -9.66 16.51 -18.56
C THR A 3 -9.25 15.51 -19.64
N GLY A 4 -10.19 15.12 -20.51
CA GLY A 4 -9.92 14.24 -21.67
C GLY A 4 -9.20 14.94 -22.85
N ARG A 5 -8.69 16.16 -22.64
CA ARG A 5 -8.12 17.05 -23.64
C ARG A 5 -6.67 17.41 -23.29
N CYS A 6 -5.75 17.14 -24.20
CA CYS A 6 -4.34 17.45 -24.01
C CYS A 6 -4.12 18.99 -23.98
N PRO A 7 -3.44 19.56 -22.96
CA PRO A 7 -3.24 21.00 -22.86
C PRO A 7 -2.23 21.57 -23.87
N THR A 8 -1.43 20.70 -24.51
CA THR A 8 -0.38 21.12 -25.46
C THR A 8 -0.89 21.16 -26.91
N CYS A 9 -1.65 20.14 -27.34
CA CYS A 9 -2.17 20.06 -28.71
C CYS A 9 -3.68 20.32 -28.82
N GLY A 10 -4.42 20.33 -27.70
CA GLY A 10 -5.86 20.58 -27.70
C GLY A 10 -6.72 19.43 -28.22
N GLU A 11 -6.11 18.31 -28.66
CA GLU A 11 -6.79 17.13 -29.17
C GLU A 11 -7.39 16.27 -28.05
N TRP A 12 -8.48 15.57 -28.38
CA TRP A 12 -9.20 14.66 -27.50
C TRP A 12 -8.76 13.21 -27.77
N GLY A 13 -8.45 12.46 -26.73
CA GLY A 13 -8.11 11.03 -26.84
C GLY A 13 -6.62 10.69 -27.00
N THR A 14 -5.71 11.66 -26.96
CA THR A 14 -4.25 11.45 -27.10
C THR A 14 -3.51 11.31 -25.76
N LEU A 15 -4.22 11.06 -24.66
CA LEU A 15 -3.58 10.83 -23.36
C LEU A 15 -2.99 9.41 -23.33
N GLU A 16 -1.76 9.27 -23.80
CA GLU A 16 -0.99 8.03 -23.69
C GLU A 16 -0.36 7.93 -22.31
N ARG A 17 -0.40 6.72 -21.71
CA ARG A 17 0.18 6.48 -20.39
C ARG A 17 1.70 6.37 -20.56
N GLU A 18 2.44 7.32 -20.03
CA GLU A 18 3.88 7.20 -19.92
C GLU A 18 4.21 6.05 -18.95
N ALA A 19 4.92 5.03 -19.44
CA ALA A 19 5.38 3.95 -18.58
C ALA A 19 6.47 4.51 -17.65
N PRO A 20 6.46 4.19 -16.35
CA PRO A 20 7.53 4.63 -15.46
C PRO A 20 8.85 4.07 -16.00
N THR A 21 9.81 4.97 -16.22
CA THR A 21 11.21 4.60 -16.39
C THR A 21 11.62 3.82 -15.14
N THR A 22 11.82 2.52 -15.28
CA THR A 22 12.33 1.64 -14.23
C THR A 22 13.80 1.98 -13.99
N GLY A 23 14.05 3.08 -13.28
CA GLY A 23 15.31 3.30 -12.58
C GLY A 23 15.50 2.15 -11.61
N GLY A 24 16.55 1.36 -11.81
CA GLY A 24 16.80 0.12 -11.08
C GLY A 24 16.88 0.34 -9.57
N GLU A 25 15.77 0.12 -8.87
CA GLU A 25 15.78 -0.14 -7.45
C GLU A 25 16.25 -1.58 -7.23
N SER A 26 17.33 -1.72 -6.44
CA SER A 26 17.78 -3.04 -5.99
C SER A 26 16.61 -3.73 -5.28
N PRO A 27 16.27 -4.98 -5.62
CA PRO A 27 15.17 -5.66 -4.96
C PRO A 27 15.49 -5.73 -3.48
N ARG A 28 14.73 -5.00 -2.66
CA ARG A 28 14.71 -5.23 -1.22
C ARG A 28 14.38 -6.69 -1.05
N SER A 29 15.24 -7.45 -0.37
CA SER A 29 14.99 -8.85 -0.07
C SER A 29 13.69 -8.91 0.73
N ALA A 30 12.57 -9.18 0.05
CA ALA A 30 11.32 -9.49 0.70
C ALA A 30 11.61 -10.78 1.47
N GLY A 31 11.52 -10.73 2.80
CA GLY A 31 11.64 -11.93 3.63
C GLY A 31 10.76 -13.03 3.06
N SER A 32 11.19 -14.29 3.18
CA SER A 32 10.45 -15.43 2.65
C SER A 32 9.04 -15.47 3.26
N VAL A 33 8.04 -15.05 2.47
CA VAL A 33 6.62 -15.13 2.87
C VAL A 33 6.12 -16.50 2.48
N LYS A 34 5.67 -17.27 3.47
CA LYS A 34 5.02 -18.56 3.22
C LYS A 34 3.58 -18.34 2.80
N SER A 35 3.14 -19.02 1.74
CA SER A 35 1.72 -19.12 1.42
C SER A 35 1.03 -19.97 2.49
N VAL A 36 -0.02 -19.40 3.08
CA VAL A 36 -0.83 -20.06 4.12
C VAL A 36 -2.29 -19.95 3.70
N SER A 37 -3.09 -20.97 4.03
CA SER A 37 -4.53 -20.92 3.77
C SER A 37 -5.18 -19.82 4.60
N VAL A 38 -6.18 -19.12 4.05
CA VAL A 38 -6.89 -18.04 4.77
C VAL A 38 -7.47 -18.51 6.11
N THR A 39 -7.89 -19.77 6.19
CA THR A 39 -8.47 -20.37 7.40
C THR A 39 -7.45 -20.66 8.49
N ASP A 40 -6.16 -20.69 8.15
CA ASP A 40 -5.06 -21.05 9.05
C ASP A 40 -4.29 -19.82 9.57
N VAL A 41 -4.80 -18.61 9.32
CA VAL A 41 -4.19 -17.37 9.83
C VAL A 41 -4.72 -17.08 11.24
N PRO A 42 -3.90 -17.23 12.30
CA PRO A 42 -4.33 -16.92 13.66
C PRO A 42 -4.47 -15.41 13.85
N ALA A 43 -5.40 -15.01 14.72
CA ALA A 43 -5.49 -13.62 15.16
C ALA A 43 -4.19 -13.21 15.88
N GLN A 44 -3.68 -12.01 15.57
CA GLN A 44 -2.53 -11.44 16.25
C GLN A 44 -2.95 -10.79 17.57
N GLU A 45 -2.21 -11.07 18.64
CA GLU A 45 -2.42 -10.37 19.91
C GLU A 45 -1.98 -8.91 19.78
N ARG A 46 -2.83 -8.00 20.28
CA ARG A 46 -2.60 -6.56 20.27
C ARG A 46 -2.48 -6.04 21.68
N ILE A 47 -1.49 -5.18 21.91
CA ILE A 47 -1.21 -4.54 23.18
C ILE A 47 -1.75 -3.11 23.10
N SER A 48 -2.67 -2.75 24.00
CA SER A 48 -3.17 -1.36 24.07
C SER A 48 -2.02 -0.41 24.42
N SER A 49 -1.97 0.72 23.73
CA SER A 49 -1.02 1.80 24.03
C SER A 49 -1.43 2.65 25.24
N GLY A 50 -2.65 2.45 25.76
CA GLY A 50 -3.25 3.30 26.81
C GLY A 50 -3.81 4.63 26.30
N PHE A 51 -3.63 4.95 25.02
CA PHE A 51 -4.24 6.13 24.37
C PHE A 51 -5.28 5.66 23.35
N GLU A 52 -6.55 5.92 23.63
CA GLU A 52 -7.68 5.44 22.82
C GLU A 52 -7.58 5.88 21.35
N GLU A 53 -7.20 7.13 21.08
CA GLU A 53 -7.06 7.63 19.72
C GLU A 53 -5.90 6.97 18.95
N LEU A 54 -4.81 6.65 19.64
CA LEU A 54 -3.69 5.95 19.03
C LEU A 54 -4.07 4.50 18.72
N ASP A 55 -4.74 3.82 19.66
CA ASP A 55 -5.23 2.46 19.44
C ASP A 55 -6.25 2.42 18.30
N ARG A 56 -7.12 3.43 18.16
CA ARG A 56 -8.06 3.56 17.04
C ARG A 56 -7.33 3.63 15.70
N VAL A 57 -6.30 4.46 15.59
CA VAL A 57 -5.50 4.62 14.36
C VAL A 57 -4.73 3.34 14.03
N LEU A 58 -4.21 2.63 15.04
CA LEU A 58 -3.46 1.39 14.88
C LEU A 58 -4.34 0.13 14.69
N GLY A 59 -5.66 0.26 14.82
CA GLY A 59 -6.62 -0.84 14.67
C GLY A 59 -6.72 -1.75 15.90
N GLY A 60 -6.69 -1.16 17.10
CA GLY A 60 -6.87 -1.84 18.39
C GLY A 60 -5.58 -2.02 19.20
N GLY A 61 -4.51 -1.27 18.89
CA GLY A 61 -3.24 -1.30 19.61
C GLY A 61 -2.06 -1.90 18.83
N TRP A 62 -0.92 -2.02 19.51
CA TRP A 62 0.38 -2.43 18.97
C TRP A 62 0.51 -3.95 18.83
N VAL A 63 1.10 -4.40 17.72
CA VAL A 63 1.46 -5.82 17.54
C VAL A 63 2.93 -6.00 17.93
N PRO A 64 3.27 -6.93 18.83
CA PRO A 64 4.66 -7.18 19.21
C PRO A 64 5.45 -7.78 18.03
N GLY A 65 6.63 -7.21 17.75
CA GLY A 65 7.54 -7.68 16.69
C GLY A 65 7.47 -6.92 15.36
N GLY A 66 6.92 -5.69 15.36
CA GLY A 66 6.93 -4.77 14.22
C GLY A 66 8.31 -4.28 13.80
#